data_AF-A0AA90QWM9-F1
#
_entry.id   AF-A0AA90QWM9-F1
#
_cell.length_a   1.000
_cell.length_b   1.000
_cell.length_c   1.000
_cell.angle_alpha   90.00
_cell.angle_beta   90.00
_cell.angle_gamma   90.00
#
_symmetry.space_group_name_H-M   'P 1'
#
loop_
_entity.id
_entity.type
_entity.pdbx_description
1 polymer ?
#
loop_
_entity_poly.entity_id
_entity_poly.type
_entity_poly.pdbx_seq_one_letter_code
_entity_poly.pdbx_strand_id
1 'polypeptide(L)'
;MRDYKDVKHALPTGEHYAGLILGKDNCRDHHLVLLPDELEEVPWGLARDWALQCGGELPTRRELALLYANLREHFQRMWYWSCETQEPRAHLVWGQNFTSGIQTMYGRPFRGRARAIRRLPVD
;
A
#
# COMPACT_ATOMS: atom_id res chain seq x y z
N MET A 1 13.88 -16.21 -12.76
CA MET A 1 13.67 -15.88 -11.35
C MET A 1 14.30 -14.53 -11.08
N ARG A 2 13.49 -13.47 -11.03
CA ARG A 2 13.97 -12.13 -10.70
C ARG A 2 14.25 -12.11 -9.18
N ASP A 3 15.52 -12.02 -8.79
CA ASP A 3 15.89 -12.00 -7.36
C ASP A 3 15.53 -10.63 -6.75
N TYR A 4 15.29 -10.57 -5.43
CA TYR A 4 14.99 -9.32 -4.74
C TYR A 4 16.12 -8.28 -4.90
N LYS A 5 17.36 -8.74 -5.10
CA LYS A 5 18.51 -7.86 -5.39
C LYS A 5 18.35 -7.16 -6.73
N ASP A 6 17.95 -7.90 -7.77
CA ASP A 6 17.71 -7.33 -9.10
C ASP A 6 16.61 -6.29 -9.06
N VAL A 7 15.52 -6.58 -8.31
CA VAL A 7 14.43 -5.62 -8.11
C VAL A 7 14.96 -4.35 -7.45
N LYS A 8 15.70 -4.45 -6.35
CA LYS A 8 16.26 -3.29 -5.64
C LYS A 8 17.17 -2.44 -6.52
N HIS A 9 18.01 -3.06 -7.36
CA HIS A 9 18.96 -2.34 -8.22
C HIS A 9 18.30 -1.65 -9.42
N ALA A 10 17.12 -2.10 -9.84
CA ALA A 10 16.41 -1.56 -11.01
C ALA A 10 15.36 -0.49 -10.67
N LEU A 11 15.20 -0.11 -9.39
CA LEU A 11 14.18 0.85 -8.99
C LEU A 11 14.52 2.28 -9.46
N PRO A 12 13.55 3.01 -10.05
CA PRO A 12 13.65 4.44 -10.26
C PRO A 12 13.92 5.20 -8.96
N THR A 13 14.52 6.39 -9.08
CA THR A 13 14.76 7.29 -7.95
C THR A 13 13.47 7.55 -7.16
N GLY A 14 13.54 7.36 -5.84
CA GLY A 14 12.42 7.58 -4.92
C GLY A 14 11.47 6.39 -4.75
N GLU A 15 11.63 5.33 -5.54
CA GLU A 15 10.93 4.07 -5.27
C GLU A 15 11.68 3.22 -4.24
N HIS A 16 10.92 2.51 -3.41
CA HIS A 16 11.48 1.70 -2.33
C HIS A 16 10.95 0.28 -2.35
N TYR A 17 11.85 -0.70 -2.34
CA TYR A 17 11.47 -2.10 -2.23
C TYR A 17 11.04 -2.43 -0.79
N ALA A 18 9.80 -2.87 -0.63
CA ALA A 18 9.24 -3.21 0.67
C ALA A 18 9.48 -4.66 1.07
N GLY A 19 9.46 -5.60 0.12
CA GLY A 19 9.64 -7.02 0.41
C GLY A 19 8.82 -7.95 -0.49
N LEU A 20 8.88 -9.25 -0.16
CA LEU A 20 8.11 -10.30 -0.80
C LEU A 20 6.80 -10.52 -0.04
N ILE A 21 5.70 -10.72 -0.75
CA ILE A 21 4.42 -11.17 -0.21
C ILE A 21 4.03 -12.48 -0.86
N LEU A 22 3.68 -13.46 -0.02
CA LEU A 22 3.11 -14.72 -0.48
C LEU A 22 1.71 -14.49 -1.07
N GLY A 23 1.47 -15.02 -2.25
CA GLY A 23 0.16 -15.04 -2.88
C GLY A 23 -0.89 -15.73 -2.01
N LYS A 24 -2.16 -15.37 -2.22
CA LYS A 24 -3.33 -16.04 -1.63
C LYS A 24 -4.37 -16.26 -2.73
N ASP A 25 -5.29 -17.19 -2.51
CA ASP A 25 -6.42 -17.44 -3.42
C ASP A 25 -5.98 -17.68 -4.87
N ASN A 26 -4.94 -18.51 -5.04
CA ASN A 26 -4.27 -18.82 -6.31
C ASN A 26 -3.56 -17.64 -7.00
N CYS A 27 -3.41 -16.49 -6.34
CA CYS A 27 -2.49 -15.46 -6.80
C CYS A 27 -1.02 -15.90 -6.61
N ARG A 28 -0.14 -15.41 -7.48
CA ARG A 28 1.32 -15.62 -7.35
C ARG A 28 1.88 -14.77 -6.23
N ASP A 29 3.03 -15.19 -5.71
CA ASP A 29 3.87 -14.34 -4.88
C ASP A 29 4.30 -13.10 -5.66
N HIS A 30 4.52 -12.00 -4.95
CA HIS A 30 4.94 -10.74 -5.57
C HIS A 30 5.91 -9.95 -4.70
N HIS A 31 6.79 -9.24 -5.39
CA HIS A 31 7.61 -8.17 -4.85
C HIS A 31 6.76 -6.90 -4.72
N LEU A 32 6.80 -6.26 -3.56
CA LEU A 32 6.11 -5.01 -3.29
C LEU A 32 7.09 -3.83 -3.40
N VAL A 33 6.72 -2.84 -4.19
CA VAL A 33 7.48 -1.59 -4.37
C VAL A 33 6.58 -0.40 -4.00
N LEU A 34 7.10 0.48 -3.17
CA LEU A 34 6.48 1.75 -2.77
C LEU A 34 6.86 2.84 -3.77
N LEU A 35 5.86 3.58 -4.27
CA LEU A 35 6.06 4.73 -5.14
C LEU A 35 6.40 6.00 -4.32
N PRO A 36 7.09 6.99 -4.93
CA PRO A 36 7.66 8.12 -4.20
C PRO A 36 6.62 9.03 -3.55
N ASP A 37 5.52 9.29 -4.24
CA ASP A 37 4.57 10.32 -3.82
C ASP A 37 3.58 9.84 -2.76
N GLU A 38 2.99 10.81 -2.05
CA GLU A 38 1.86 10.62 -1.15
C GLU A 38 0.76 11.64 -1.43
N LEU A 39 -0.47 11.26 -1.07
CA LEU A 39 -1.61 12.18 -1.10
C LEU A 39 -2.25 12.25 0.28
N GLU A 40 -2.58 13.45 0.71
CA GLU A 40 -2.99 13.72 2.09
C GLU A 40 -4.44 14.16 2.19
N GLU A 41 -5.11 13.75 3.28
CA GLU A 41 -6.44 14.22 3.66
C GLU A 41 -7.53 14.08 2.58
N VAL A 42 -7.51 12.96 1.88
CA VAL A 42 -8.47 12.67 0.80
C VAL A 42 -9.47 11.58 1.16
N PRO A 43 -10.69 11.64 0.60
CA PRO A 43 -11.63 10.53 0.65
C PRO A 43 -11.06 9.32 -0.11
N TRP A 44 -11.46 8.12 0.30
CA TRP A 44 -10.92 6.87 -0.25
C TRP A 44 -11.03 6.74 -1.78
N GLY A 45 -12.15 7.16 -2.38
CA GLY A 45 -12.32 7.09 -3.84
C GLY A 45 -11.26 7.89 -4.60
N LEU A 46 -10.97 9.10 -4.13
CA LEU A 46 -9.93 9.95 -4.72
C LEU A 46 -8.53 9.37 -4.47
N ALA A 47 -8.27 8.81 -3.29
CA ALA A 47 -7.03 8.09 -3.01
C ALA A 47 -6.76 6.95 -4.01
N ARG A 48 -7.79 6.17 -4.35
CA ARG A 48 -7.69 5.07 -5.32
C ARG A 48 -7.41 5.59 -6.73
N ASP A 49 -8.16 6.61 -7.15
CA ASP A 49 -8.02 7.17 -8.50
C ASP A 49 -6.66 7.85 -8.68
N TRP A 50 -6.15 8.52 -7.64
CA TRP A 50 -4.79 9.08 -7.61
C TRP A 50 -3.72 7.98 -7.69
N ALA A 51 -3.85 6.88 -6.96
CA ALA A 51 -2.86 5.80 -7.01
C ALA A 51 -2.73 5.21 -8.42
N LEU A 52 -3.84 5.09 -9.16
CA LEU A 52 -3.85 4.68 -10.57
C LEU A 52 -3.14 5.70 -11.47
N GLN A 53 -3.32 7.00 -11.23
CA GLN A 53 -2.61 8.07 -11.97
C GLN A 53 -1.10 8.03 -11.75
N CYS A 54 -0.66 7.62 -10.56
CA CYS A 54 0.76 7.37 -10.26
C CYS A 54 1.31 6.09 -10.93
N GLY A 55 0.49 5.33 -11.66
CA GLY A 55 0.90 4.05 -12.27
C GLY A 55 0.97 2.89 -11.27
N GLY A 56 0.27 3.01 -10.14
CA GLY A 56 0.20 1.98 -9.10
C GLY A 56 -1.22 1.76 -8.59
N GLU A 57 -1.33 1.21 -7.39
CA GLU A 57 -2.60 0.97 -6.71
C GLU A 57 -2.48 1.31 -5.23
N LEU A 58 -3.61 1.46 -4.54
CA LEU A 58 -3.60 1.46 -3.09
C LEU A 58 -3.18 0.06 -2.56
N PRO A 59 -2.40 0.01 -1.48
CA PRO A 59 -1.98 -1.25 -0.88
C PRO A 59 -3.17 -2.00 -0.26
N THR A 60 -3.10 -3.31 -0.25
CA THR A 60 -3.92 -4.18 0.62
C THR A 60 -3.50 -3.99 2.07
N ARG A 61 -4.28 -4.53 3.01
CA ARG A 61 -3.92 -4.59 4.43
C ARG A 61 -2.62 -5.35 4.68
N ARG A 62 -2.39 -6.45 3.95
CA ARG A 62 -1.16 -7.23 4.08
C ARG A 62 0.05 -6.41 3.60
N GLU A 63 -0.13 -5.65 2.54
CA GLU A 63 0.90 -4.77 1.99
C GLU A 63 1.20 -3.59 2.92
N LEU A 64 0.18 -2.95 3.49
CA LEU A 64 0.38 -1.91 4.51
C LEU A 64 1.16 -2.44 5.71
N ALA A 65 0.87 -3.67 6.16
CA ALA A 65 1.60 -4.27 7.27
C ALA A 65 3.09 -4.50 6.94
N LEU A 66 3.39 -4.92 5.70
CA LEU A 66 4.77 -5.07 5.24
C LEU A 66 5.47 -3.72 5.10
N LEU A 67 4.79 -2.71 4.56
CA LEU A 67 5.30 -1.33 4.48
C LEU A 67 5.60 -0.77 5.86
N TYR A 68 4.72 -0.99 6.84
CA TYR A 68 4.95 -0.62 8.22
C TYR A 68 6.14 -1.34 8.84
N ALA A 69 6.35 -2.62 8.52
CA ALA A 69 7.47 -3.39 9.06
C ALA A 69 8.83 -2.96 8.48
N ASN A 70 8.89 -2.71 7.17
CA ASN A 70 10.16 -2.63 6.46
C ASN A 70 10.51 -1.23 5.93
N LEU A 71 9.53 -0.34 5.78
CA LEU A 71 9.72 0.99 5.22
C LEU A 71 9.11 2.06 6.12
N ARG A 72 9.08 1.82 7.43
CA ARG A 72 8.40 2.69 8.40
C ARG A 72 8.87 4.14 8.32
N GLU A 73 10.16 4.34 8.10
CA GLU A 73 10.85 5.62 7.97
C GLU A 73 10.37 6.46 6.79
N HIS A 74 9.72 5.84 5.80
CA HIS A 74 9.15 6.53 4.63
C HIS A 74 7.71 7.01 4.85
N PHE A 75 7.14 6.85 6.04
CA PHE A 75 5.75 7.21 6.35
C PHE A 75 5.64 8.17 7.53
N GLN A 76 4.67 9.07 7.43
CA GLN A 76 4.27 9.90 8.55
C GLN A 76 3.62 9.06 9.66
N ARG A 77 3.62 9.58 10.89
CA ARG A 77 2.95 9.01 12.08
C ARG A 77 1.41 9.17 11.99
N MET A 78 0.83 8.74 10.87
CA MET A 78 -0.54 9.02 10.44
C MET A 78 -1.22 7.76 9.91
N TRP A 79 -2.50 7.87 9.59
CA TRP A 79 -3.31 6.77 9.07
C TRP A 79 -3.36 6.78 7.54
N TYR A 80 -3.16 5.61 6.91
CA TYR A 80 -3.11 5.43 5.45
C TYR A 80 -4.17 4.44 4.96
N TRP A 81 -4.84 4.78 3.86
CA TRP A 81 -5.87 3.97 3.20
C TRP A 81 -5.31 2.65 2.66
N SER A 82 -6.10 1.59 2.76
CA SER A 82 -5.96 0.38 1.94
C SER A 82 -6.91 0.41 0.74
N CYS A 83 -6.79 -0.56 -0.17
CA CYS A 83 -7.80 -0.82 -1.21
C CYS A 83 -8.99 -1.68 -0.74
N GLU A 84 -9.00 -2.15 0.51
CA GLU A 84 -9.97 -3.13 1.00
C GLU A 84 -11.17 -2.47 1.71
N THR A 85 -12.37 -2.79 1.24
CA THR A 85 -13.64 -2.49 1.93
C THR A 85 -13.99 -3.58 2.94
N GLN A 86 -14.81 -3.25 3.94
CA GLN A 86 -15.35 -4.23 4.87
C GLN A 86 -16.66 -4.82 4.32
N GLU A 87 -16.73 -6.12 4.10
CA GLU A 87 -18.02 -6.78 3.81
C GLU A 87 -18.78 -7.12 5.12
N PRO A 88 -20.12 -6.98 5.18
CA PRO A 88 -21.04 -6.46 4.16
C PRO A 88 -21.16 -4.91 4.16
N ARG A 89 -20.35 -4.21 4.96
CA ARG A 89 -20.42 -2.74 5.14
C ARG A 89 -19.45 -2.02 4.21
N ALA A 90 -19.65 -2.13 2.90
CA ALA A 90 -18.70 -1.61 1.89
C ALA A 90 -18.42 -0.09 1.96
N HIS A 91 -19.17 0.67 2.75
CA HIS A 91 -18.90 2.07 3.05
C HIS A 91 -17.79 2.28 4.08
N LEU A 92 -17.36 1.23 4.79
CA LEU A 92 -16.22 1.22 5.69
C LEU A 92 -15.02 0.65 4.94
N VAL A 93 -13.90 1.36 4.99
CA VAL A 93 -12.68 1.01 4.28
C VAL A 93 -11.55 0.84 5.29
N TRP A 94 -10.77 -0.22 5.13
CA TRP A 94 -9.62 -0.51 5.97
C TRP A 94 -8.44 0.41 5.68
N GLY A 95 -7.56 0.53 6.65
CA GLY A 95 -6.25 1.11 6.50
C GLY A 95 -5.41 0.88 7.75
N GLN A 96 -4.25 1.53 7.84
CA GLN A 96 -3.30 1.30 8.92
C GLN A 96 -2.76 2.61 9.49
N ASN A 97 -2.71 2.68 10.81
CA ASN A 97 -2.05 3.75 11.53
C ASN A 97 -0.54 3.45 11.63
N PHE A 98 0.30 4.32 11.07
CA PHE A 98 1.76 4.16 11.12
C PHE A 98 2.37 4.65 12.44
N THR A 99 1.62 5.22 13.38
CA THR A 99 2.10 5.46 14.76
C THR A 99 2.11 4.18 15.58
N SER A 100 1.08 3.35 15.45
CA SER A 100 0.86 2.18 16.31
C SER A 100 0.90 0.84 15.60
N GLY A 101 0.86 0.82 14.27
CA GLY A 101 0.70 -0.39 13.46
C GLY A 101 -0.72 -0.95 13.45
N ILE A 102 -1.68 -0.31 14.13
CA ILE A 102 -3.06 -0.82 14.22
C ILE A 102 -3.78 -0.64 12.89
N GLN A 103 -4.50 -1.68 12.46
CA GLN A 103 -5.43 -1.61 11.33
C GLN A 103 -6.87 -1.43 11.81
N THR A 104 -7.56 -0.45 11.23
CA THR A 104 -8.95 -0.10 11.55
C THR A 104 -9.69 0.31 10.29
N MET A 105 -11.02 0.42 10.37
CA MET A 105 -11.85 0.90 9.27
C MET A 105 -12.44 2.26 9.57
N TYR A 106 -12.53 3.10 8.53
CA TYR A 106 -13.25 4.36 8.58
C TYR A 106 -14.24 4.49 7.43
N GLY A 107 -15.28 5.28 7.66
CA GLY A 107 -16.33 5.53 6.67
C GLY A 107 -16.04 6.75 5.79
N ARG A 108 -17.00 7.05 4.90
CA ARG A 108 -16.99 8.19 3.96
C ARG A 108 -16.54 9.56 4.50
N PRO A 109 -16.92 10.03 5.71
CA PRO A 109 -16.50 11.35 6.17
C PRO A 109 -15.01 11.43 6.52
N PHE A 110 -14.35 10.29 6.73
CA PHE A 110 -12.94 10.27 7.09
C PHE A 110 -12.07 10.60 5.87
N ARG A 111 -11.02 11.37 6.14
CA ARG A 111 -10.00 11.78 5.17
C ARG A 111 -8.67 11.19 5.63
N GLY A 112 -8.12 10.32 4.80
CA GLY A 112 -6.90 9.58 5.09
C GLY A 112 -5.78 9.95 4.12
N ARG A 113 -4.58 9.45 4.42
CA ARG A 113 -3.44 9.54 3.50
C ARG A 113 -3.41 8.35 2.55
N ALA A 114 -2.74 8.50 1.42
CA ALA A 114 -2.59 7.48 0.40
C ALA A 114 -1.13 7.35 -0.01
N ARG A 115 -0.69 6.11 -0.25
CA ARG A 115 0.57 5.78 -0.92
C ARG A 115 0.25 4.79 -2.02
N ALA A 116 0.87 4.99 -3.18
CA ALA A 116 0.73 4.06 -4.28
C ALA A 116 1.82 2.99 -4.22
N ILE A 117 1.49 1.77 -4.61
CA ILE A 117 2.42 0.65 -4.72
C ILE A 117 2.38 0.02 -6.11
N ARG A 118 3.44 -0.71 -6.46
CA ARG A 118 3.48 -1.64 -7.59
C ARG A 118 3.77 -3.05 -7.11
N ARG A 119 3.16 -4.02 -7.78
CA ARG A 119 3.40 -5.46 -7.56
C ARG A 119 4.18 -5.99 -8.74
N LEU A 120 5.34 -6.56 -8.49
CA LEU A 120 6.12 -7.26 -9.52
C LEU A 120 6.01 -8.76 -9.26
N PRO A 121 5.64 -9.58 -10.24
CA PRO A 121 5.52 -11.03 -10.03
C PRO A 121 6.87 -11.63 -9.64
N VAL A 122 6.82 -12.67 -8.80
CA VAL A 122 7.96 -13.53 -8.52
C VAL A 122 7.98 -14.64 -9.58
N ASP A 123 9.13 -14.82 -10.21
CA ASP A 123 9.37 -15.81 -11.28
C ASP A 123 9.93 -17.13 -10.74
#